data_AF-A0A847HXB6-F1
#
_entry.id   AF-A0A847HXB6-F1
#
_cell.length_a   1.000
_cell.length_b   1.000
_cell.length_c   1.000
_cell.angle_alpha   90.00
_cell.angle_beta   90.00
_cell.angle_gamma   90.00
#
_symmetry.space_group_name_H-M   'P 1'
#
loop_
_entity.id
_entity.type
_entity.pdbx_description
1 polymer ?
#
loop_
_entity_poly.entity_id
_entity_poly.type
_entity_poly.pdbx_seq_one_letter_code
_entity_poly.pdbx_strand_id
1 'polypeptide(L)'
;MLEADTVDRLRERLSTYGNGVISLYLAIDRKDPDANTTKAWALRARAAMEGLELDARTVKRITMALQDRLALEPGPLAAVFAHLSDEELFELVSIERELPALDLQDGAKARLGAPLLAPLELAQRQRPVTLALHVGQERIRRFVVSPTEVEEL
;
A
#
# COMPACT_ATOMS: atom_id res chain seq x y z
N MET A 1 9.38 3.82 2.64
CA MET A 1 8.89 5.06 1.98
C MET A 1 8.22 4.66 0.68
N LEU A 2 7.00 5.15 0.37
CA LEU A 2 6.41 4.92 -0.96
C LEU A 2 7.18 5.74 -2.00
N GLU A 3 7.96 5.08 -2.85
CA GLU A 3 8.62 5.72 -3.99
C GLU A 3 7.58 6.26 -4.98
N ALA A 4 7.93 7.28 -5.77
CA ALA A 4 6.99 7.87 -6.73
C ALA A 4 6.54 6.81 -7.76
N ASP A 5 7.50 6.10 -8.33
CA ASP A 5 7.31 5.17 -9.45
C ASP A 5 6.63 3.85 -9.03
N THR A 6 6.53 3.57 -7.73
CA THR A 6 5.95 2.31 -7.23
C THR A 6 4.48 2.18 -7.58
N VAL A 7 3.69 3.26 -7.51
CA VAL A 7 2.25 3.20 -7.81
C VAL A 7 2.02 3.03 -9.32
N ASP A 8 2.84 3.67 -10.15
CA ASP A 8 2.73 3.56 -11.61
C ASP A 8 3.18 2.17 -12.10
N ARG A 9 4.28 1.63 -11.56
CA ARG A 9 4.72 0.24 -11.78
C ARG A 9 3.64 -0.78 -11.39
N LEU A 10 2.99 -0.58 -10.25
CA LEU A 10 1.88 -1.43 -9.81
C LEU A 10 0.67 -1.29 -10.74
N ARG A 11 0.33 -0.08 -11.20
CA ARG A 11 -0.77 0.12 -12.15
C ARG A 11 -0.51 -0.61 -13.47
N GLU A 12 0.69 -0.49 -14.03
CA GLU A 12 1.09 -1.18 -15.25
C GLU A 12 1.04 -2.70 -15.07
N ARG A 13 1.75 -3.24 -14.05
CA ARG A 13 1.80 -4.69 -13.80
C ARG A 13 0.44 -5.29 -13.47
N LEU A 14 -0.41 -4.61 -12.70
CA LEU A 14 -1.71 -5.14 -12.27
C LEU A 14 -2.81 -4.98 -13.33
N SER A 15 -2.60 -4.12 -14.34
CA SER A 15 -3.58 -3.91 -15.43
C SER A 15 -3.86 -5.18 -16.25
N THR A 16 -2.85 -6.05 -16.42
CA THR A 16 -2.94 -7.30 -17.17
C THR A 16 -3.83 -8.36 -16.49
N TYR A 17 -4.06 -8.23 -15.19
CA TYR A 17 -4.80 -9.19 -14.37
C TYR A 17 -6.30 -8.84 -14.18
N GLY A 18 -6.70 -7.64 -14.60
CA GLY A 18 -8.10 -7.22 -14.62
C GLY A 18 -8.82 -7.45 -13.29
N ASN A 19 -9.95 -8.17 -13.32
CA ASN A 19 -10.80 -8.40 -12.15
C ASN A 19 -10.37 -9.57 -11.24
N GLY A 20 -9.26 -10.26 -11.53
CA GLY A 20 -8.80 -11.41 -10.74
C GLY A 20 -7.93 -11.05 -9.53
N VAL A 21 -7.81 -9.76 -9.18
CA VAL A 21 -6.84 -9.28 -8.19
C VAL A 21 -7.47 -9.17 -6.80
N ILE A 22 -6.86 -9.86 -5.84
CA ILE A 22 -7.07 -9.69 -4.41
C ILE A 22 -6.18 -8.52 -3.96
N SER A 23 -6.81 -7.44 -3.52
CA SER A 23 -6.14 -6.30 -2.89
C SER A 23 -6.36 -6.39 -1.38
N LEU A 24 -5.31 -6.58 -0.60
CA LEU A 24 -5.36 -6.67 0.86
C LEU A 24 -4.54 -5.53 1.48
N TYR A 25 -5.18 -4.71 2.31
CA TYR A 25 -4.54 -3.71 3.14
C TYR A 25 -4.55 -4.17 4.60
N LEU A 26 -3.46 -3.91 5.33
CA LEU A 26 -3.23 -4.49 6.65
C LEU A 26 -2.46 -3.51 7.56
N ALA A 27 -3.05 -3.18 8.71
CA ALA A 27 -2.37 -2.46 9.77
C ALA A 27 -1.42 -3.40 10.55
N ILE A 28 -0.17 -2.97 10.65
CA ILE A 28 0.91 -3.69 11.36
C ILE A 28 1.25 -2.86 12.58
N ASP A 29 0.77 -3.31 13.75
CA ASP A 29 1.05 -2.59 14.99
C ASP A 29 2.54 -2.77 15.35
N ARG A 30 3.26 -1.67 15.55
CA ARG A 30 4.68 -1.66 15.96
C ARG A 30 4.85 -1.44 17.47
N LYS A 31 3.79 -1.06 18.20
CA LYS A 31 3.87 -0.64 19.60
C LYS A 31 3.64 -1.76 20.60
N ASP A 32 3.08 -2.89 20.16
CA ASP A 32 2.92 -4.10 20.99
C ASP A 32 3.80 -5.24 20.45
N PRO A 33 4.91 -5.58 21.14
CA PRO A 33 5.75 -6.71 20.78
C PRO A 33 5.03 -8.07 20.83
N ASP A 34 4.07 -8.24 21.74
CA ASP A 34 3.35 -9.51 21.91
C ASP A 34 2.31 -9.70 20.80
N ALA A 35 1.70 -8.62 20.30
CA ALA A 35 0.81 -8.64 19.13
C ALA A 35 1.52 -9.06 17.82
N ASN A 36 2.80 -8.72 17.67
CA ASN A 36 3.62 -9.21 16.54
C ASN A 36 4.19 -10.61 16.79
N THR A 37 4.55 -10.95 18.03
CA THR A 37 5.01 -12.30 18.41
C THR A 37 3.92 -13.35 18.17
N THR A 38 2.64 -12.97 18.33
CA THR A 38 1.47 -13.81 18.03
C THR A 38 0.99 -13.77 16.57
N LYS A 39 1.65 -13.01 15.68
CA LYS A 39 1.20 -12.77 14.29
C LYS A 39 -0.27 -12.31 14.22
N ALA A 40 -0.72 -11.43 15.11
CA ALA A 40 -2.12 -10.99 15.15
C ALA A 40 -2.59 -10.36 13.82
N TRP A 41 -1.67 -9.70 13.11
CA TRP A 41 -1.90 -9.19 11.75
C TRP A 41 -2.26 -10.30 10.74
N ALA A 42 -1.73 -11.52 10.91
CA ALA A 42 -2.01 -12.63 10.00
C ALA A 42 -3.42 -13.19 10.20
N LEU A 43 -3.94 -13.14 11.44
CA LEU A 43 -5.33 -13.47 11.74
C LEU A 43 -6.30 -12.45 11.12
N ARG A 44 -5.99 -11.14 11.23
CA ARG A 44 -6.77 -10.06 10.58
C ARG A 44 -6.75 -10.18 9.06
N ALA A 45 -5.58 -10.39 8.46
CA ALA A 45 -5.41 -10.63 7.03
C ALA A 45 -6.23 -11.83 6.56
N ARG A 46 -6.17 -12.94 7.29
CA ARG A 46 -6.95 -14.16 7.01
C ARG A 46 -8.45 -13.90 7.11
N ALA A 47 -8.94 -13.31 8.20
CA ALA A 47 -10.35 -13.02 8.39
C ALA A 47 -10.92 -12.10 7.29
N ALA A 48 -10.17 -11.05 6.91
CA ALA A 48 -10.54 -10.17 5.81
C ALA A 48 -10.62 -10.92 4.45
N MET A 49 -9.71 -11.87 4.19
CA MET A 49 -9.74 -12.70 2.98
C MET A 49 -10.82 -13.79 3.01
N GLU A 50 -11.14 -14.36 4.16
CA GLU A 50 -12.24 -15.31 4.32
C GLU A 50 -13.61 -14.65 4.06
N GLY A 51 -13.75 -13.36 4.38
CA GLY A 51 -14.91 -12.54 3.99
C GLY A 51 -15.07 -12.25 2.50
N LEU A 52 -14.14 -12.73 1.64
CA LEU A 52 -14.23 -12.63 0.17
C LEU A 52 -14.67 -13.95 -0.50
N GLU A 53 -15.11 -14.95 0.27
CA GLU A 53 -15.52 -16.28 -0.22
C GLU A 53 -14.43 -17.01 -1.04
N LEU A 54 -13.16 -16.67 -0.79
CA LEU A 54 -12.00 -17.27 -1.45
C LEU A 54 -11.79 -18.72 -1.02
N ASP A 55 -11.26 -19.54 -1.94
CA ASP A 55 -10.90 -20.90 -1.60
C ASP A 55 -9.76 -20.96 -0.55
N ALA A 56 -9.81 -21.97 0.32
CA ALA A 56 -8.86 -22.09 1.42
C ALA A 56 -7.40 -22.29 0.98
N ARG A 57 -7.13 -22.77 -0.24
CA ARG A 57 -5.77 -22.89 -0.78
C ARG A 57 -5.23 -21.51 -1.15
N THR A 58 -6.03 -20.66 -1.78
CA THR A 58 -5.67 -19.27 -2.12
C THR A 58 -5.43 -18.44 -0.87
N VAL A 59 -6.33 -18.48 0.13
CA VAL A 59 -6.14 -17.79 1.42
C VAL A 59 -4.85 -18.26 2.11
N LYS A 60 -4.59 -19.57 2.15
CA LYS A 60 -3.37 -20.13 2.74
C LYS A 60 -2.10 -19.71 2.00
N ARG A 61 -2.10 -19.76 0.65
CA ARG A 61 -0.97 -19.36 -0.20
C ARG A 61 -0.58 -17.91 0.06
N ILE A 62 -1.55 -16.99 0.01
CA ILE A 62 -1.31 -15.55 0.23
C ILE A 62 -0.84 -15.31 1.67
N THR A 63 -1.44 -15.96 2.67
CA THR A 63 -1.06 -15.82 4.08
C THR A 63 0.38 -16.33 4.34
N MET A 64 0.81 -17.40 3.68
CA MET A 64 2.18 -17.92 3.79
C MET A 64 3.19 -16.97 3.16
N ALA A 65 2.99 -16.57 1.89
CA ALA A 65 3.86 -15.61 1.21
C ALA A 65 3.97 -14.27 1.96
N LEU A 66 2.88 -13.84 2.61
CA LEU A 66 2.86 -12.65 3.45
C LEU A 66 3.71 -12.80 4.74
N GLN A 67 3.73 -13.97 5.36
CA GLN A 67 4.59 -14.25 6.53
C GLN A 67 6.08 -14.23 6.19
N ASP A 68 6.45 -14.76 5.03
CA ASP A 68 7.86 -14.78 4.60
C ASP A 68 8.36 -13.37 4.23
N ARG A 69 7.49 -12.54 3.62
CA ARG A 69 7.85 -11.20 3.16
C ARG A 69 7.79 -10.11 4.25
N LEU A 70 6.77 -10.11 5.12
CA LEU A 70 6.65 -9.09 6.17
C LEU A 70 7.72 -9.19 7.28
N ALA A 71 8.38 -10.34 7.41
CA ALA A 71 9.52 -10.49 8.31
C ALA A 71 10.73 -9.60 7.94
N LEU A 72 10.77 -9.07 6.70
CA LEU A 72 11.92 -8.35 6.16
C LEU A 72 11.73 -6.82 6.10
N GLU A 73 10.49 -6.32 5.89
CA GLU A 73 10.22 -4.90 5.62
C GLU A 73 9.01 -4.34 6.40
N PRO A 74 9.10 -4.12 7.73
CA PRO A 74 7.96 -3.75 8.57
C PRO A 74 7.64 -2.24 8.55
N GLY A 75 6.84 -1.81 7.56
CA GLY A 75 6.08 -0.57 7.64
C GLY A 75 4.87 -0.71 8.59
N PRO A 76 4.33 0.38 9.18
CA PRO A 76 3.13 0.36 10.02
C PRO A 76 1.84 -0.03 9.25
N LEU A 77 1.86 0.05 7.93
CA LEU A 77 0.79 -0.45 7.06
C LEU A 77 1.42 -1.21 5.90
N ALA A 78 0.77 -2.28 5.44
CA ALA A 78 1.12 -3.00 4.22
C ALA A 78 -0.06 -3.03 3.24
N ALA A 79 0.24 -2.95 1.95
CA ALA A 79 -0.66 -3.31 0.87
C ALA A 79 -0.10 -4.53 0.12
N VAL A 80 -0.97 -5.49 -0.17
CA VAL A 80 -0.66 -6.75 -0.86
C VAL A 80 -1.58 -6.86 -2.06
N PHE A 81 -1.00 -7.17 -3.22
CA PHE A 81 -1.75 -7.48 -4.43
C PHE A 81 -1.37 -8.88 -4.91
N ALA A 82 -2.36 -9.76 -5.01
CA ALA A 82 -2.17 -11.13 -5.47
C ALA A 82 -3.29 -11.54 -6.43
N HIS A 83 -3.01 -12.46 -7.36
CA HIS A 83 -4.06 -13.00 -8.23
C HIS A 83 -4.74 -14.20 -7.57
N LEU A 84 -6.01 -14.47 -7.92
CA LEU A 84 -6.73 -15.68 -7.51
C LEU A 84 -5.95 -16.97 -7.83
N SER A 85 -5.54 -17.12 -9.09
CA SER A 85 -5.03 -18.39 -9.63
C SER A 85 -3.61 -18.31 -10.18
N ASP A 86 -3.02 -17.11 -10.27
CA ASP A 86 -1.62 -16.94 -10.66
C ASP A 86 -0.78 -16.83 -9.38
N GLU A 87 0.24 -17.68 -9.28
CA GLU A 87 1.15 -17.74 -8.14
C GLU A 87 2.36 -16.80 -8.36
N GLU A 88 2.62 -16.32 -9.58
CA GLU A 88 3.67 -15.32 -9.88
C GLU A 88 3.27 -13.90 -9.49
N LEU A 89 1.96 -13.61 -9.42
CA LEU A 89 1.48 -12.33 -8.90
C LEU A 89 1.40 -12.35 -7.38
N PHE A 90 2.46 -11.84 -6.75
CA PHE A 90 2.47 -11.39 -5.37
C PHE A 90 3.32 -10.12 -5.25
N GLU A 91 2.67 -8.98 -5.08
CA GLU A 91 3.32 -7.71 -4.73
C GLU A 91 3.04 -7.38 -3.27
N LEU A 92 4.07 -6.94 -2.54
CA LEU A 92 3.98 -6.35 -1.21
C LEU A 92 4.51 -4.92 -1.27
N VAL A 93 3.80 -3.99 -0.62
CA VAL A 93 4.18 -2.58 -0.51
C VAL A 93 4.12 -2.19 0.96
N SER A 94 5.27 -1.83 1.53
CA SER A 94 5.36 -1.33 2.91
C SER A 94 5.20 0.19 2.97
N ILE A 95 4.30 0.65 3.84
CA ILE A 95 3.73 1.99 3.82
C ILE A 95 3.97 2.65 5.18
N GLU A 96 4.77 3.73 5.18
CA GLU A 96 5.19 4.49 6.37
C GLU A 96 4.22 5.62 6.77
N ARG A 97 3.00 5.60 6.25
CA ARG A 97 1.99 6.65 6.48
C ARG A 97 0.58 6.08 6.40
N GLU A 98 -0.36 6.80 6.99
CA GLU A 98 -1.78 6.55 6.79
C GLU A 98 -2.17 6.74 5.32
N LEU A 99 -3.11 5.93 4.83
CA LEU A 99 -3.70 6.11 3.50
C LEU A 99 -5.06 6.79 3.62
N PRO A 100 -5.29 7.90 2.89
CA PRO A 100 -6.58 8.58 2.87
C PRO A 100 -7.65 7.68 2.21
N ALA A 101 -8.88 7.79 2.70
CA ALA A 101 -10.03 6.97 2.29
C ALA A 101 -9.86 5.44 2.45
N LEU A 102 -8.85 4.98 3.20
CA LEU A 102 -8.71 3.58 3.60
C LEU A 102 -9.30 3.34 4.99
N ASP A 103 -10.51 2.80 5.01
CA ASP A 103 -11.13 2.27 6.23
C ASP A 103 -10.77 0.79 6.44
N LEU A 104 -10.10 0.49 7.55
CA LEU A 104 -9.59 -0.83 7.95
C LEU A 104 -10.42 -1.44 9.09
N GLN A 105 -11.46 -2.18 8.72
CA GLN A 105 -12.29 -2.92 9.67
C GLN A 105 -11.43 -3.98 10.37
N ASP A 106 -11.43 -3.98 11.71
CA ASP A 106 -10.54 -4.82 12.55
C ASP A 106 -9.04 -4.77 12.18
N GLY A 107 -8.58 -3.66 11.56
CA GLY A 107 -7.19 -3.48 11.15
C GLY A 107 -6.80 -4.14 9.82
N ALA A 108 -7.76 -4.65 9.03
CA ALA A 108 -7.52 -5.15 7.68
C ALA A 108 -8.64 -4.77 6.71
N LYS A 109 -8.35 -4.80 5.40
CA LYS A 109 -9.35 -4.66 4.35
C LYS A 109 -8.94 -5.47 3.14
N ALA A 110 -9.71 -6.47 2.78
CA ALA A 110 -9.53 -7.22 1.54
C ALA A 110 -10.62 -6.82 0.51
N ARG A 111 -10.29 -6.85 -0.77
CA ARG A 111 -11.24 -6.74 -1.88
C ARG A 111 -10.79 -7.61 -3.05
N LEU A 112 -11.73 -8.36 -3.64
CA LEU A 112 -11.57 -9.01 -4.95
C LEU A 112 -12.10 -8.10 -6.07
N GLY A 113 -11.50 -8.16 -7.26
CA GLY A 113 -11.93 -7.43 -8.45
C GLY A 113 -10.75 -6.72 -9.13
N ALA A 114 -11.03 -5.59 -9.79
CA ALA A 114 -9.98 -4.70 -10.29
C ALA A 114 -9.05 -4.27 -9.15
N PRO A 115 -7.75 -3.99 -9.38
CA PRO A 115 -6.81 -3.57 -8.34
C PRO A 115 -7.30 -2.35 -7.54
N LEU A 116 -7.27 -2.40 -6.21
CA LEU A 116 -7.59 -1.25 -5.35
C LEU A 116 -6.37 -0.34 -5.19
N LEU A 117 -6.04 0.45 -6.21
CA LEU A 117 -4.90 1.39 -6.16
C LEU A 117 -5.24 2.79 -5.64
N ALA A 118 -6.53 3.17 -5.66
CA ALA A 118 -6.97 4.52 -5.30
C ALA A 118 -6.45 5.07 -3.95
N PRO A 119 -6.34 4.29 -2.85
CA PRO A 119 -5.75 4.79 -1.60
C PRO A 119 -4.26 5.17 -1.72
N LEU A 120 -3.49 4.42 -2.52
CA LEU A 120 -2.08 4.68 -2.79
C LEU A 120 -1.91 5.92 -3.70
N GLU A 121 -2.72 6.00 -4.76
CA GLU A 121 -2.75 7.14 -5.68
C GLU A 121 -3.13 8.44 -4.96
N LEU A 122 -4.10 8.38 -4.04
CA LEU A 122 -4.52 9.55 -3.25
C LEU A 122 -3.44 9.95 -2.23
N ALA A 123 -2.77 9.00 -1.57
CA ALA A 123 -1.62 9.27 -0.71
C ALA A 123 -0.41 9.86 -1.46
N GLN A 124 -0.27 9.57 -2.75
CA GLN A 124 0.74 10.15 -3.63
C GLN A 124 0.37 11.57 -4.05
N ARG A 125 -0.90 11.84 -4.39
CA ARG A 125 -1.40 13.18 -4.73
C ARG A 125 -1.42 14.14 -3.54
N GLN A 126 -1.68 13.64 -2.33
CA GLN A 126 -1.66 14.41 -1.09
C GLN A 126 -0.24 14.59 -0.49
N ARG A 127 0.84 14.34 -1.25
CA ARG A 127 2.19 14.68 -0.79
C ARG A 127 2.28 16.19 -0.57
N PRO A 128 2.79 16.67 0.58
CA PRO A 128 2.89 18.09 0.84
C PRO A 128 3.80 18.75 -0.20
N VAL A 129 3.26 19.75 -0.89
CA VAL A 129 4.05 20.64 -1.75
C VAL A 129 4.83 21.60 -0.86
N THR A 130 6.12 21.74 -1.14
CA THR A 130 6.99 22.68 -0.42
C THR A 130 7.02 23.99 -1.20
N LEU A 131 6.58 25.09 -0.57
CA LEU A 131 6.81 26.42 -1.12
C LEU A 131 8.28 26.81 -0.87
N ALA A 132 9.07 26.90 -1.93
CA ALA A 132 10.43 27.41 -1.86
C ALA A 132 10.49 28.89 -2.30
N LEU A 133 11.22 29.72 -1.55
CA LEU A 133 11.40 31.14 -1.83
C LEU A 133 12.88 31.41 -2.10
N HIS A 134 13.18 31.96 -3.28
CA HIS A 134 14.52 32.44 -3.60
C HIS A 134 14.53 33.98 -3.55
N VAL A 135 15.12 34.53 -2.49
CA VAL A 135 15.25 35.96 -2.25
C VAL A 135 16.60 36.45 -2.75
N GLY A 136 16.62 37.17 -3.87
CA GLY A 136 17.78 37.94 -4.33
C GLY A 136 17.66 39.41 -3.95
N GLN A 137 18.71 40.21 -4.21
CA GLN A 137 18.73 41.64 -3.86
C GLN A 137 17.60 42.46 -4.52
N GLU A 138 17.19 42.10 -5.74
CA GLU A 138 16.20 42.87 -6.53
C GLU A 138 14.87 42.14 -6.77
N ARG A 139 14.78 40.83 -6.48
CA ARG A 139 13.59 40.02 -6.77
C ARG A 139 13.44 38.80 -5.87
N ILE A 140 12.19 38.46 -5.59
CA ILE A 140 11.76 37.22 -4.94
C ILE A 140 11.15 36.32 -6.02
N ARG A 141 11.74 35.14 -6.23
CA ARG A 141 11.14 34.06 -7.04
C ARG A 141 10.48 33.05 -6.11
N ARG A 142 9.33 32.51 -6.52
CA ARG A 142 8.52 31.58 -5.72
C ARG A 142 8.39 30.28 -6.50
N PHE A 143 8.57 29.15 -5.82
CA PHE A 143 8.46 27.85 -6.47
C PHE A 143 7.53 26.93 -5.68
N VAL A 144 6.71 26.17 -6.40
CA VAL A 144 6.04 24.99 -5.86
C VAL A 144 6.94 23.81 -6.15
N VAL A 145 7.53 23.25 -5.09
CA VAL A 145 8.38 22.06 -5.16
C VAL A 145 7.54 20.86 -4.76
N SER A 146 7.26 20.00 -5.73
CA SER A 146 6.70 18.67 -5.51
C SER A 146 7.80 17.60 -5.65
N PRO A 147 7.56 16.34 -5.27
CA PRO A 147 8.52 15.25 -5.49
C PRO A 147 8.75 14.87 -6.96
N THR A 148 7.89 15.35 -7.88
CA THR A 148 7.91 15.00 -9.31
C THR A 148 8.22 16.18 -10.23
N GLU A 149 8.07 17.42 -9.74
CA GLU A 149 8.09 18.64 -10.53
C GLU A 149 8.43 19.88 -9.68
N VAL A 150 9.10 20.85 -10.29
CA VAL A 150 9.35 22.19 -9.73
C VAL A 150 8.77 23.23 -10.67
N GLU A 151 7.75 23.95 -10.21
CA GLU A 151 7.06 25.02 -10.96
C GLU A 151 7.40 26.39 -10.36
N GLU A 152 7.60 27.41 -11.19
CA GLU A 152 7.78 28.82 -10.76
C GLU A 152 6.44 29.58 -10.86
N LEU A 153 6.09 30.34 -9.82
CA LEU A 153 4.84 31.12 -9.69
C LEU A 153 5.01 32.61 -9.98
#